data_AF-A0A962E9B2-F1
#
_entry.id   AF-A0A962E9B2-F1
#
_cell.length_a   1.000
_cell.length_b   1.000
_cell.length_c   1.000
_cell.angle_alpha   90.00
_cell.angle_beta   90.00
_cell.angle_gamma   90.00
#
_symmetry.space_group_name_H-M   'P 1'
#
loop_
_entity.id
_entity.type
_entity.pdbx_description
1 polymer ?
#
loop_
_entity_poly.entity_id
_entity_poly.type
_entity_poly.pdbx_seq_one_letter_code
_entity_poly.pdbx_strand_id
1 'polypeptide(L)'
;TVVLTEDRTLIKALQNHDWPGLLIERRDDWSRAEVWVIGHALFELRQTRPYDLQAGKVIAVLAGDSSWRDLDSPQRLALLDRCVAEGIGGCRAAADPKDQSTLPLAAVPAWEPRSADPAFIASAPCFRPKPAGRIYAGP
;
A
#
# COMPACT_ATOMS: atom_id res chain seq x y z
N THR A 1 -7.49 1.71 1.44
CA THR A 1 -6.67 1.45 0.24
C THR A 1 -6.35 -0.03 0.18
N VAL A 2 -6.31 -0.61 -1.00
CA VAL A 2 -5.92 -2.01 -1.21
C VAL A 2 -4.61 -2.03 -2.00
N VAL A 3 -3.66 -2.86 -1.56
CA VAL A 3 -2.39 -3.09 -2.27
C VAL A 3 -2.40 -4.52 -2.79
N LEU A 4 -2.25 -4.69 -4.11
CA LEU A 4 -2.20 -5.98 -4.79
C LEU A 4 -0.82 -6.21 -5.37
N THR A 5 -0.24 -7.37 -5.09
CA THR A 5 1.01 -7.84 -5.70
C THR A 5 1.10 -9.36 -5.62
N GLU A 6 1.85 -9.98 -6.53
CA GLU A 6 2.28 -11.38 -6.45
C GLU A 6 3.50 -11.59 -5.53
N ASP A 7 4.16 -10.50 -5.10
CA ASP A 7 5.40 -10.57 -4.32
C ASP A 7 5.16 -10.29 -2.83
N ARG A 8 5.22 -11.37 -2.03
CA ARG A 8 5.10 -11.31 -0.57
C ARG A 8 6.18 -10.45 0.09
N THR A 9 7.35 -10.29 -0.52
CA THR A 9 8.44 -9.49 0.03
C THR A 9 8.14 -7.99 -0.03
N LEU A 10 7.42 -7.52 -1.04
CA LEU A 10 6.95 -6.12 -1.11
C LEU A 10 5.95 -5.82 0.01
N ILE A 11 5.02 -6.74 0.27
CA ILE A 11 4.06 -6.62 1.39
C ILE A 11 4.81 -6.57 2.72
N LYS A 12 5.83 -7.42 2.89
CA LYS A 12 6.66 -7.40 4.09
C LYS A 12 7.41 -6.08 4.26
N ALA A 13 8.00 -5.52 3.19
CA ALA A 13 8.66 -4.22 3.24
C ALA A 13 7.68 -3.10 3.61
N LEU A 14 6.50 -3.07 2.99
CA LEU A 14 5.41 -2.15 3.33
C LEU A 14 5.00 -2.26 4.80
N GLN A 15 4.74 -3.47 5.29
CA GLN A 15 4.32 -3.72 6.67
C GLN A 15 5.43 -3.48 7.70
N ASN A 16 6.70 -3.50 7.28
CA ASN A 16 7.83 -3.14 8.12
C ASN A 16 8.16 -1.65 8.06
N HIS A 17 7.45 -0.88 7.22
CA HIS A 17 7.76 0.51 6.94
C HIS A 17 9.21 0.68 6.45
N ASP A 18 9.71 -0.31 5.70
CA ASP A 18 11.01 -0.28 5.05
C ASP A 18 10.92 0.56 3.77
N TRP A 19 10.82 1.87 3.95
CA TRP A 19 10.62 2.82 2.85
C TRP A 19 11.80 2.84 1.87
N PRO A 20 13.07 2.83 2.30
CA PRO A 20 14.20 2.70 1.39
C PRO A 20 14.16 1.37 0.60
N GLY A 21 13.93 0.24 1.27
CA GLY A 21 13.82 -1.05 0.60
C GLY A 21 12.70 -1.09 -0.43
N LEU A 22 11.54 -0.52 -0.11
CA LEU A 22 10.37 -0.51 -1.00
C LEU A 22 10.50 0.47 -2.17
N LEU A 23 10.96 1.70 -1.92
CA LEU A 23 10.88 2.81 -2.88
C LEU A 23 12.18 3.07 -3.65
N ILE A 24 13.31 2.57 -3.16
CA ILE A 24 14.63 2.68 -3.80
C ILE A 24 15.09 1.30 -4.29
N GLU A 25 15.31 0.35 -3.39
CA GLU A 25 15.94 -0.94 -3.74
C GLU A 25 15.03 -1.81 -4.62
N ARG A 26 13.73 -1.84 -4.31
CA ARG A 26 12.71 -2.62 -5.03
C ARG A 26 11.76 -1.74 -5.84
N ARG A 27 12.22 -0.56 -6.26
CA ARG A 27 11.39 0.44 -6.94
C ARG A 27 10.65 -0.10 -8.16
N ASP A 28 11.34 -0.84 -9.01
CA ASP A 28 10.76 -1.39 -10.24
C ASP A 28 9.65 -2.41 -9.92
N ASP A 29 9.88 -3.26 -8.92
CA ASP A 29 8.87 -4.22 -8.47
C ASP A 29 7.68 -3.52 -7.80
N TRP A 30 7.94 -2.50 -6.97
CA TRP A 30 6.88 -1.70 -6.36
C TRP A 30 6.05 -0.94 -7.41
N SER A 31 6.67 -0.47 -8.49
CA SER A 31 5.96 0.19 -9.60
C SER A 31 4.99 -0.76 -10.34
N ARG A 32 5.19 -2.07 -10.23
CA ARG A 32 4.34 -3.12 -10.81
C ARG A 32 3.23 -3.59 -9.87
N ALA A 33 3.26 -3.20 -8.60
CA ALA A 33 2.16 -3.43 -7.67
C ALA A 33 0.99 -2.48 -7.99
N GLU A 34 -0.24 -2.93 -7.75
CA GLU A 34 -1.41 -2.07 -7.89
C GLU A 34 -1.86 -1.52 -6.54
N VAL A 35 -2.11 -0.21 -6.50
CA VAL A 35 -2.62 0.49 -5.32
C VAL A 35 -3.98 1.08 -5.64
N TRP A 36 -5.03 0.45 -5.09
CA TRP A 36 -6.40 0.89 -5.21
C TRP A 36 -6.75 1.82 -4.05
N VAL A 37 -6.65 3.12 -4.30
CA VAL A 37 -6.94 4.15 -3.30
C VAL A 37 -8.44 4.26 -3.10
N ILE A 38 -8.89 4.11 -1.86
CA ILE A 38 -10.31 4.15 -1.47
C ILE A 38 -10.53 5.39 -0.60
N GLY A 39 -11.59 6.12 -0.91
CA GLY A 39 -12.04 7.29 -0.15
C GLY A 39 -11.69 8.61 -0.84
N HIS A 40 -12.70 9.49 -0.96
CA HIS A 40 -12.56 10.81 -1.61
C HIS A 40 -11.51 11.69 -0.94
N ALA A 41 -11.41 11.62 0.39
CA ALA A 41 -10.48 12.42 1.16
C ALA A 41 -9.02 12.23 0.75
N LEU A 42 -8.59 11.02 0.36
CA LEU A 42 -7.18 10.81 -0.05
C LEU A 42 -6.86 11.50 -1.38
N PHE A 43 -7.84 11.55 -2.30
CA PHE A 43 -7.69 12.27 -3.57
C PHE A 43 -7.70 13.79 -3.38
N GLU A 44 -8.55 14.30 -2.48
CA GLU A 44 -8.59 15.72 -2.12
C GLU A 44 -7.30 16.12 -1.38
N LEU A 45 -6.86 15.32 -0.42
CA LEU A 45 -5.63 15.54 0.34
C LEU A 45 -4.39 15.51 -0.54
N ARG A 46 -4.36 14.72 -1.62
CA ARG A 46 -3.28 14.78 -2.63
C ARG A 46 -3.15 16.16 -3.27
N GLN A 47 -4.27 16.88 -3.41
CA GLN A 47 -4.30 18.21 -4.03
C GLN A 47 -3.90 19.31 -3.03
N THR A 48 -3.98 19.05 -1.73
CA THR A 48 -3.52 20.01 -0.72
C THR A 48 -2.00 19.93 -0.54
N ARG A 49 -1.39 21.02 -0.07
CA ARG A 49 0.02 21.06 0.31
C ARG A 49 0.12 21.44 1.78
N PRO A 50 0.94 20.73 2.59
CA PRO A 50 1.79 19.62 2.19
C PRO A 50 1.07 18.25 2.38
N TYR A 51 0.92 17.46 1.29
CA TYR A 51 0.27 16.13 1.33
C TYR A 51 1.22 15.01 1.81
N ASP A 52 2.51 15.32 1.94
CA ASP A 52 3.55 14.46 2.52
C ASP A 52 3.44 14.30 4.05
N LEU A 53 2.30 14.71 4.62
CA LEU A 53 1.86 14.39 5.98
C LEU A 53 0.84 13.23 6.01
N GLN A 54 0.29 12.84 4.86
CA GLN A 54 -0.89 12.00 4.78
C GLN A 54 -0.52 10.55 4.45
N ALA A 55 -1.17 9.61 5.14
CA ALA A 55 -1.04 8.19 4.91
C ALA A 55 -2.42 7.52 4.96
N GLY A 56 -2.69 6.63 4.02
CA GLY A 56 -3.90 5.81 3.99
C GLY A 56 -3.70 4.50 4.74
N LYS A 57 -4.81 3.90 5.19
CA LYS A 57 -4.81 2.53 5.71
C LYS A 57 -4.86 1.51 4.58
N VAL A 58 -4.12 0.42 4.75
CA VAL A 58 -3.94 -0.63 3.73
C VAL A 58 -4.51 -1.96 4.19
N ILE A 59 -5.25 -2.58 3.27
CA ILE A 59 -5.44 -4.04 3.23
C ILE A 59 -4.50 -4.56 2.13
N ALA A 60 -3.58 -5.44 2.49
CA ALA A 60 -2.67 -6.07 1.52
C ALA A 60 -3.32 -7.34 0.98
N VAL A 61 -3.19 -7.57 -0.32
CA VAL A 61 -3.69 -8.76 -1.02
C VAL A 61 -2.52 -9.36 -1.78
N LEU A 62 -2.19 -10.63 -1.46
CA LEU A 62 -1.22 -11.38 -2.23
C LEU A 62 -1.92 -12.16 -3.34
N ALA A 63 -1.63 -11.83 -4.59
CA ALA A 63 -2.06 -12.63 -5.73
C ALA A 63 -1.29 -13.96 -5.78
N GLY A 64 -1.96 -15.05 -6.16
CA GLY A 64 -1.32 -16.36 -6.28
C GLY A 64 -0.33 -16.47 -7.43
N ASP A 65 -0.56 -15.73 -8.51
CA ASP A 65 0.29 -15.66 -9.70
C ASP A 65 0.11 -14.31 -10.43
N SER A 66 0.62 -14.17 -11.65
CA SER A 66 0.51 -12.94 -12.45
C SER A 66 -0.74 -12.87 -13.35
N SER A 67 -1.61 -13.89 -13.36
CA SER A 67 -2.78 -13.95 -14.25
C SER A 67 -3.80 -12.85 -14.01
N TRP A 68 -3.84 -12.29 -12.80
CA TRP A 68 -4.68 -11.12 -12.48
C TRP A 68 -4.34 -9.90 -13.36
N ARG A 69 -3.13 -9.82 -13.91
CA ARG A 69 -2.70 -8.74 -14.80
C ARG A 69 -3.38 -8.83 -16.18
N ASP A 70 -3.79 -10.02 -16.59
CA ASP A 70 -4.46 -10.28 -17.87
C ASP A 70 -5.97 -9.98 -17.82
N LEU A 71 -6.52 -9.82 -16.62
CA LEU A 71 -7.92 -9.45 -16.41
C LEU A 71 -8.18 -8.00 -16.83
N ASP A 72 -9.38 -7.72 -17.34
CA ASP A 72 -9.82 -6.36 -17.55
C ASP A 72 -10.10 -5.63 -16.20
N SER A 73 -10.31 -4.32 -16.26
CA SER A 73 -10.49 -3.52 -15.03
C SER A 73 -11.72 -3.97 -14.20
N PRO A 74 -12.90 -4.25 -14.79
CA PRO A 74 -14.04 -4.79 -14.04
C PRO A 74 -13.75 -6.15 -13.38
N GLN A 75 -13.09 -7.06 -14.07
CA GLN A 75 -12.73 -8.38 -13.55
C GLN A 75 -11.73 -8.28 -12.39
N ARG A 76 -10.71 -7.43 -12.50
CA ARG A 76 -9.76 -7.15 -11.41
C ARG A 76 -10.46 -6.56 -10.20
N LEU A 77 -11.34 -5.58 -10.40
CA LEU A 77 -12.11 -4.99 -9.31
C LEU A 77 -12.97 -6.03 -8.61
N ALA A 78 -13.69 -6.88 -9.36
CA ALA A 78 -14.51 -7.93 -8.80
C ALA A 78 -13.70 -9.01 -8.07
N LEU A 79 -12.49 -9.33 -8.55
CA LEU A 79 -11.56 -10.23 -7.87
C LEU A 79 -11.12 -9.63 -6.53
N LEU A 80 -10.67 -8.37 -6.54
CA LEU A 80 -10.22 -7.67 -5.35
C LEU A 80 -11.33 -7.50 -4.32
N ASP A 81 -12.54 -7.12 -4.76
CA ASP A 81 -13.70 -6.97 -3.90
C ASP A 81 -14.02 -8.27 -3.17
N ARG A 82 -14.10 -9.41 -3.89
CA ARG A 82 -14.31 -10.73 -3.27
C ARG A 82 -13.22 -11.08 -2.28
N CYS A 83 -11.94 -10.95 -2.66
CA CYS A 83 -10.82 -11.28 -1.77
C CYS A 83 -10.84 -10.45 -0.47
N VAL A 84 -11.06 -9.14 -0.60
CA VAL A 84 -11.13 -8.23 0.55
C VAL A 84 -12.35 -8.54 1.41
N ALA A 85 -13.52 -8.76 0.81
CA ALA A 85 -14.74 -9.11 1.53
C ALA A 85 -14.61 -10.43 2.31
N GLU A 86 -14.01 -11.45 1.71
CA GLU A 86 -13.73 -12.74 2.37
C GLU A 86 -12.73 -12.60 3.53
N GLY A 87 -11.72 -11.75 3.36
CA GLY A 87 -10.73 -11.43 4.41
C GLY A 87 -11.38 -10.73 5.61
N ILE A 88 -12.23 -9.73 5.35
CA ILE A 88 -12.96 -8.99 6.37
C ILE A 88 -14.00 -9.88 7.06
N GLY A 89 -14.84 -10.59 6.28
CA GLY A 89 -15.89 -11.46 6.80
C GLY A 89 -15.35 -12.64 7.62
N GLY A 90 -14.12 -13.08 7.34
CA GLY A 90 -13.40 -14.09 8.13
C GLY A 90 -12.51 -13.54 9.23
N CYS A 91 -12.58 -12.24 9.55
CA CYS A 91 -11.75 -11.56 10.56
C CYS A 91 -10.23 -11.71 10.34
N ARG A 92 -9.78 -11.89 9.10
CA ARG A 92 -8.35 -11.98 8.72
C ARG A 92 -7.77 -10.63 8.31
N ALA A 93 -8.62 -9.67 7.92
CA ALA A 93 -8.23 -8.32 7.54
C ALA A 93 -9.19 -7.29 8.16
N ALA A 94 -8.65 -6.15 8.62
CA ALA A 94 -9.42 -5.05 9.19
C ALA A 94 -10.34 -5.45 10.36
N ALA A 95 -9.95 -6.46 11.13
CA ALA A 95 -10.67 -6.85 12.35
C ALA A 95 -10.38 -5.86 13.50
N ASP A 96 -9.20 -5.24 13.50
CA ASP A 96 -8.83 -4.11 14.36
C ASP A 96 -8.22 -2.99 13.49
N PRO A 97 -8.63 -1.72 13.60
CA PRO A 97 -7.99 -0.60 12.90
C PRO A 97 -6.45 -0.53 13.04
N LYS A 98 -5.89 -1.13 14.10
CA LYS A 98 -4.45 -1.24 14.34
C LYS A 98 -3.77 -2.30 13.48
N ASP A 99 -4.48 -3.31 13.00
CA ASP A 99 -3.96 -4.37 12.13
C ASP A 99 -3.71 -3.90 10.69
N GLN A 100 -4.21 -2.72 10.33
CA GLN A 100 -3.97 -2.11 9.02
C GLN A 100 -2.67 -1.29 9.03
N SER A 101 -1.74 -1.68 8.16
CA SER A 101 -0.54 -0.88 7.88
C SER A 101 -0.92 0.45 7.23
N THR A 102 0.03 1.39 7.26
CA THR A 102 -0.16 2.71 6.65
C THR A 102 0.69 2.81 5.40
N LEU A 103 0.14 3.42 4.35
CA LEU A 103 0.86 3.77 3.13
C LEU A 103 0.88 5.30 2.99
N PRO A 104 2.04 5.95 3.12
CA PRO A 104 2.22 7.35 2.75
C PRO A 104 1.68 7.62 1.34
N LEU A 105 0.98 8.73 1.13
CA LEU A 105 0.53 9.09 -0.22
C LEU A 105 1.71 9.27 -1.19
N ALA A 106 2.85 9.71 -0.67
CA ALA A 106 4.11 9.81 -1.43
C ALA A 106 4.70 8.45 -1.83
N ALA A 107 4.26 7.33 -1.22
CA ALA A 107 4.66 5.98 -1.59
C ALA A 107 3.75 5.34 -2.65
N VAL A 108 2.62 5.96 -2.99
CA VAL A 108 1.74 5.43 -4.04
C VAL A 108 2.47 5.53 -5.39
N PRO A 109 2.55 4.44 -6.18
CA PRO A 109 3.20 4.46 -7.48
C PRO A 109 2.72 5.63 -8.35
N ALA A 110 3.67 6.32 -8.98
CA ALA A 110 3.47 7.48 -9.85
C ALA A 110 2.86 8.76 -9.20
N TRP A 111 2.62 8.80 -7.88
CA TRP A 111 2.01 9.98 -7.24
C TRP A 111 2.99 11.10 -6.89
N GLU A 112 4.18 10.76 -6.37
CA GLU A 112 5.22 11.69 -5.96
C GLU A 112 6.55 11.33 -6.62
N PRO A 113 7.06 12.12 -7.59
CA PRO A 113 8.34 11.86 -8.24
C PRO A 113 9.53 11.83 -7.27
N ARG A 114 9.50 12.64 -6.20
CA ARG A 114 10.57 12.68 -5.19
C ARG A 114 10.69 11.40 -4.38
N SER A 115 9.73 10.48 -4.47
CA SER A 115 9.85 9.13 -3.88
C SER A 115 11.02 8.30 -4.43
N ALA A 116 11.69 8.77 -5.49
CA ALA A 116 12.94 8.18 -6.00
C ALA A 116 14.20 8.74 -5.33
N ASP A 117 14.07 9.78 -4.50
CA ASP A 117 15.18 10.45 -3.83
C ASP A 117 15.34 9.94 -2.39
N PRO A 118 16.47 9.27 -2.05
CA PRO A 118 16.74 8.84 -0.68
C PRO A 118 16.70 9.97 0.35
N ALA A 119 17.11 11.19 -0.01
CA ALA A 119 17.09 12.34 0.90
C ALA A 119 15.66 12.79 1.22
N PHE A 120 14.75 12.71 0.25
CA PHE A 120 13.32 12.95 0.47
C PHE A 120 12.72 11.88 1.38
N ILE A 121 13.01 10.59 1.14
CA ILE A 121 12.51 9.50 1.99
C ILE A 121 12.98 9.66 3.44
N ALA A 122 14.25 10.02 3.65
CA ALA A 122 14.83 10.18 4.98
C ALA A 122 14.26 11.39 5.75
N SER A 123 13.80 12.42 5.04
CA SER A 123 13.40 13.70 5.64
C SER A 123 11.89 13.91 5.71
N ALA A 124 11.10 13.29 4.83
CA ALA A 124 9.68 13.59 4.71
C ALA A 124 8.87 13.00 5.89
N PRO A 125 7.99 13.80 6.55
CA PRO A 125 7.33 13.37 7.79
C PRO A 125 6.34 12.20 7.67
N CYS A 126 5.93 11.82 6.46
CA CYS A 126 5.08 10.67 6.22
C CYS A 126 5.81 9.33 6.27
N PHE A 127 7.12 9.28 6.02
CA PHE A 127 7.92 8.05 6.05
C PHE A 127 8.37 7.70 7.46
N ARG A 128 7.38 7.38 8.31
CA ARG A 128 7.62 7.04 9.71
C ARG A 128 8.00 5.57 9.88
N PRO A 129 8.88 5.23 10.83
CA PRO A 129 9.16 3.85 11.14
C PRO A 129 7.91 3.15 11.67
N LYS A 130 7.90 1.82 11.57
CA LYS A 130 6.83 1.00 12.14
C LYS A 130 6.77 1.22 13.66
N PRO A 131 5.58 1.49 14.24
CA PRO A 131 5.45 1.57 15.69
C PRO A 131 5.90 0.28 16.38
N ALA A 132 6.61 0.40 17.50
CA ALA A 132 7.08 -0.76 18.26
C ALA A 132 5.94 -1.70 18.66
N GLY A 133 6.16 -3.01 18.55
CA GLY A 133 5.16 -4.04 18.88
C GLY A 133 3.96 -4.11 17.93
N ARG A 134 3.95 -3.33 16.85
CA ARG A 134 2.84 -3.36 15.89
C ARG A 134 2.86 -4.65 15.07
N ILE A 135 1.72 -5.31 15.01
CA ILE A 135 1.49 -6.46 14.13
C ILE A 135 0.38 -6.04 13.17
N TYR A 136 0.61 -6.27 11.87
CA TYR A 136 -0.37 -6.00 10.83
C TYR A 136 -0.97 -7.31 10.34
N ALA A 137 -2.20 -7.26 9.84
CA ALA A 137 -2.87 -8.40 9.22
C ALA A 137 -2.02 -8.94 8.06
N GLY A 138 -1.97 -10.27 7.92
CA GLY A 138 -1.32 -10.90 6.78
C GLY A 138 -2.05 -10.61 5.46
N PRO A 139 -1.37 -10.78 4.32
CA PRO A 139 -1.99 -10.61 3.01
C PRO A 139 -2.81 -11.82 2.56
#